data_AF-A0A2P2JKA9-F1
#
_entry.id   AF-A0A2P2JKA9-F1
#
_cell.length_a   1.000
_cell.length_b   1.000
_cell.length_c   1.000
_cell.angle_alpha   90.00
_cell.angle_beta   90.00
_cell.angle_gamma   90.00
#
_symmetry.space_group_name_H-M   'P 1'
#
loop_
_entity.id
_entity.type
_entity.pdbx_description
1 polymer ?
#
loop_
_entity_poly.entity_id
_entity_poly.type
_entity_poly.pdbx_seq_one_letter_code
_entity_poly.pdbx_strand_id
1 'polypeptide(L)'
;MIVNLIKGPQVNMNEYYGSVDVRDVADAHIQAFEIPSANGRYCLAGTILPYSDVLKIVHQLYPNLHLPEKCDDGNNSLLQFDVSKEKAKTLGINFTSLEVTLKDTIENLKEKGFLTI
;
A
#
# COMPACT_ATOMS: atom_id res chain seq x y z
N MET A 1 -0.71 -2.91 -10.63
CA MET A 1 0.23 -2.08 -9.84
C MET A 1 1.30 -2.95 -9.17
N ILE A 2 0.98 -3.79 -8.17
CA ILE A 2 1.98 -4.68 -7.51
C ILE A 2 2.66 -5.66 -8.48
N VAL A 3 1.93 -6.26 -9.42
CA VAL A 3 2.56 -7.10 -10.46
C VAL A 3 3.59 -6.32 -11.28
N ASN A 4 3.33 -5.05 -11.58
CA ASN A 4 4.27 -4.20 -12.33
C ASN A 4 5.45 -3.76 -11.45
N LEU A 5 5.24 -3.61 -10.15
CA LEU A 5 6.33 -3.37 -9.20
C LEU A 5 7.33 -4.54 -9.18
N ILE A 6 6.81 -5.76 -9.33
CA ILE A 6 7.60 -7.00 -9.23
C ILE A 6 8.19 -7.41 -10.59
N LYS A 7 7.39 -7.36 -11.67
CA LYS A 7 7.74 -7.88 -13.01
C LYS A 7 7.90 -6.80 -14.08
N GLY A 8 7.52 -5.56 -13.80
CA GLY A 8 7.44 -4.49 -14.81
C GLY A 8 8.80 -3.88 -15.14
N PRO A 9 8.87 -3.06 -16.22
CA PRO A 9 10.04 -2.23 -16.50
C PRO A 9 10.31 -1.28 -15.32
N GLN A 10 11.54 -0.75 -15.24
CA GLN A 10 12.01 0.06 -14.12
C GLN A 10 10.95 1.07 -13.66
N VAL A 11 10.43 0.86 -12.44
CA VAL A 11 9.48 1.76 -11.81
C VAL A 11 10.21 3.05 -11.47
N ASN A 12 9.57 4.20 -11.73
CA ASN A 12 10.10 5.48 -11.28
C ASN A 12 10.17 5.47 -9.74
N MET A 13 11.38 5.30 -9.21
CA MET A 13 11.63 5.20 -7.76
C MET A 13 11.41 6.53 -7.03
N ASN A 14 11.23 7.63 -7.78
CA ASN A 14 11.01 8.99 -7.28
C ASN A 14 9.51 9.34 -7.12
N GLU A 15 8.63 8.33 -7.04
CA GLU A 15 7.21 8.51 -6.75
C GLU A 15 6.80 7.85 -5.42
N TYR A 16 5.64 8.27 -4.90
CA TYR A 16 5.05 7.70 -3.69
C TYR A 16 4.03 6.61 -4.02
N TYR A 17 4.07 5.56 -3.22
CA TYR A 17 3.07 4.52 -3.15
C TYR A 17 2.09 4.82 -2.00
N GLY A 18 0.92 5.35 -2.35
CA GLY A 18 -0.20 5.47 -1.42
C GLY A 18 -0.99 4.17 -1.36
N SER A 19 -1.20 3.64 -0.16
CA SER A 19 -1.86 2.35 0.03
C SER A 19 -2.94 2.40 1.09
N VAL A 20 -3.96 1.57 0.92
CA VAL A 20 -4.96 1.22 1.94
C VAL A 20 -5.43 -0.19 1.63
N ASP A 21 -5.66 -1.00 2.67
CA ASP A 21 -6.17 -2.35 2.47
C ASP A 21 -7.63 -2.31 2.01
N VAL A 22 -7.98 -3.17 1.05
CA VAL A 22 -9.34 -3.21 0.48
C VAL A 22 -10.40 -3.58 1.53
N ARG A 23 -10.03 -4.36 2.55
CA ARG A 23 -10.93 -4.70 3.68
C ARG A 23 -11.26 -3.46 4.49
N ASP A 24 -10.25 -2.65 4.83
CA ASP A 24 -10.45 -1.37 5.53
C ASP A 24 -11.35 -0.42 4.73
N VAL A 25 -11.22 -0.41 3.40
CA VAL A 25 -12.09 0.39 2.52
C VAL A 25 -13.52 -0.11 2.56
N ALA A 26 -13.76 -1.41 2.47
CA ALA A 26 -15.09 -1.99 2.55
C ALA A 26 -15.75 -1.68 3.90
N ASP A 27 -15.03 -1.91 5.00
CA ASP A 27 -15.50 -1.64 6.35
C ASP A 27 -15.83 -0.15 6.54
N ALA A 28 -14.97 0.75 6.03
CA ALA A 28 -15.22 2.18 6.11
C ALA A 28 -16.49 2.62 5.38
N HIS A 29 -16.80 2.02 4.23
CA HIS A 29 -18.05 2.32 3.52
C HIS A 29 -19.28 1.85 4.31
N ILE A 30 -19.23 0.64 4.89
CA ILE A 30 -20.30 0.10 5.73
C ILE A 30 -20.50 1.00 6.95
N GLN A 31 -19.43 1.30 7.69
CA GLN A 31 -19.49 2.10 8.90
C GLN A 31 -19.93 3.55 8.62
N ALA A 32 -19.47 4.16 7.52
CA ALA A 32 -19.91 5.50 7.14
C ALA A 32 -21.41 5.57 6.79
N PHE A 33 -21.99 4.46 6.31
CA PHE A 33 -23.42 4.36 6.04
C PHE A 33 -24.23 4.07 7.30
N GLU A 34 -23.74 3.18 8.17
CA GLU A 34 -24.49 2.69 9.34
C GLU A 34 -24.44 3.65 10.53
N ILE A 35 -23.34 4.39 10.73
CA ILE A 35 -23.18 5.29 11.87
C ILE A 35 -23.95 6.59 11.61
N PRO A 36 -25.02 6.90 12.38
CA PRO A 36 -25.88 8.06 12.07
C PRO A 36 -25.18 9.42 12.19
N SER A 37 -24.10 9.50 12.97
CA SER A 37 -23.30 10.72 13.14
C SER A 37 -22.23 10.90 12.06
N ALA A 38 -22.02 9.89 11.19
CA ALA A 38 -21.05 9.98 10.12
C ALA A 38 -21.45 11.05 9.10
N ASN A 39 -20.49 11.88 8.68
CA ASN A 39 -20.78 13.00 7.79
C ASN A 39 -19.54 13.49 7.02
N GLY A 40 -19.78 14.15 5.88
CA GLY A 40 -18.73 14.75 5.06
C GLY A 40 -17.79 13.71 4.45
N ARG A 41 -16.49 14.05 4.37
CA ARG A 41 -15.47 13.23 3.72
C ARG A 41 -14.59 12.50 4.73
N TYR A 42 -14.16 11.29 4.38
CA TYR A 42 -13.24 10.45 5.17
C TYR A 42 -12.04 10.09 4.30
N CYS A 43 -10.83 10.43 4.73
CA CYS A 43 -9.61 10.02 4.03
C CYS A 43 -9.25 8.60 4.45
N LEU A 44 -9.27 7.67 3.49
CA LEU A 44 -8.79 6.30 3.67
C LEU A 44 -7.43 6.16 3.00
N ALA A 45 -6.40 6.53 3.75
CA ALA A 45 -5.02 6.39 3.36
C ALA A 45 -4.30 5.67 4.52
N GLY A 46 -3.86 4.44 4.26
CA GLY A 46 -3.05 3.65 5.18
C GLY A 46 -1.63 4.18 5.21
N THR A 47 -0.72 3.54 4.48
CA THR A 47 0.69 3.93 4.46
C THR A 47 1.04 4.60 3.13
N ILE A 48 1.76 5.72 3.20
CA ILE A 48 2.33 6.41 2.04
C ILE A 48 3.84 6.35 2.18
N LEU A 49 4.50 5.68 1.25
CA LEU A 49 5.96 5.53 1.24
C LEU A 49 6.52 5.73 -0.16
N PRO A 50 7.78 6.18 -0.28
CA PRO A 50 8.53 6.03 -1.52
C PRO A 50 8.48 4.59 -2.04
N TYR A 51 8.40 4.41 -3.36
CA TYR A 51 8.44 3.07 -3.96
C TYR A 51 9.67 2.27 -3.53
N SER A 52 10.81 2.93 -3.31
CA SER A 52 12.04 2.30 -2.83
C SER A 52 11.88 1.65 -1.45
N ASP A 53 11.09 2.24 -0.55
CA ASP A 53 10.82 1.66 0.77
C ASP A 53 9.81 0.53 0.69
N VAL A 54 8.81 0.63 -0.20
CA VAL A 54 7.89 -0.48 -0.49
C VAL A 54 8.65 -1.70 -1.01
N LEU A 55 9.60 -1.52 -1.92
CA LEU A 55 10.43 -2.61 -2.43
C LEU A 55 11.30 -3.24 -1.35
N LYS A 56 11.81 -2.47 -0.38
CA LYS A 56 12.52 -3.04 0.79
C LYS A 56 11.60 -3.94 1.60
N ILE A 57 10.35 -3.52 1.84
CA ILE A 57 9.35 -4.34 2.55
C ILE A 57 9.08 -5.63 1.76
N VAL A 58 8.86 -5.53 0.45
CA VAL A 58 8.65 -6.72 -0.40
C VAL A 58 9.85 -7.66 -0.36
N HIS A 59 11.07 -7.14 -0.43
CA HIS A 59 12.29 -7.94 -0.33
C HIS A 59 12.44 -8.62 1.04
N GLN A 60 12.09 -7.95 2.13
CA GLN A 60 12.09 -8.55 3.47
C GLN A 60 11.06 -9.68 3.60
N LEU A 61 9.87 -9.52 3.01
CA LEU A 61 8.83 -10.55 3.01
C LEU A 61 9.15 -11.72 2.07
N TYR A 62 9.81 -11.44 0.94
CA TYR A 62 10.13 -12.40 -0.12
C TYR A 62 11.56 -12.23 -0.63
N PRO A 63 12.59 -12.67 0.12
CA PRO A 63 13.99 -12.45 -0.23
C PRO A 63 14.43 -13.07 -1.56
N ASN A 64 13.77 -14.16 -1.97
CA ASN A 64 14.07 -14.89 -3.21
C ASN A 64 13.42 -14.27 -4.46
N LEU A 65 12.54 -13.28 -4.28
CA LEU A 65 11.90 -12.62 -5.40
C LEU A 65 12.89 -11.67 -6.07
N HIS A 66 13.15 -11.89 -7.36
CA HIS A 66 13.93 -10.97 -8.18
C HIS A 66 13.16 -9.66 -8.37
N LEU A 67 13.58 -8.63 -7.65
CA LEU A 67 13.03 -7.28 -7.76
C LEU A 67 13.90 -6.42 -8.69
N PRO A 68 13.33 -5.41 -9.35
CA PRO A 68 14.11 -4.46 -10.14
C PRO A 68 15.23 -3.84 -9.29
N GLU A 69 16.47 -3.84 -9.80
CA GLU A 69 17.56 -3.08 -9.19
C GLU A 69 17.24 -1.58 -9.23
N LYS A 70 17.69 -0.85 -8.20
CA LYS A 70 17.46 0.59 -8.08
C LYS A 70 17.88 1.32 -9.35
N CYS A 71 17.01 2.19 -9.86
CA CYS A 71 17.44 3.33 -10.65
C CYS A 71 18.08 4.32 -9.67
N ASP A 72 19.41 4.37 -9.63
CA ASP A 72 20.18 5.27 -8.78
C ASP A 72 20.22 6.66 -9.43
N ASP A 73 19.09 7.37 -9.38
CA ASP A 73 19.07 8.80 -9.72
C ASP A 73 19.31 9.58 -8.44
N GLY A 74 20.57 10.02 -8.30
CA GLY A 74 21.15 10.65 -7.13
C GLY A 74 20.21 11.49 -6.27
N ASN A 75 20.22 11.17 -4.98
CA ASN A 75 20.02 12.13 -3.89
C ASN A 75 18.71 12.96 -3.90
N ASN A 76 17.59 12.37 -4.29
CA ASN A 76 16.27 12.92 -3.98
C ASN A 76 15.66 12.21 -2.77
N SER A 77 15.96 12.69 -1.57
CA SER A 77 15.20 12.34 -0.37
C SER A 77 13.79 12.91 -0.51
N LEU A 78 12.89 12.11 -1.09
CA LEU A 78 11.46 12.42 -1.13
C LEU A 78 10.99 12.81 0.28
N LEU A 79 10.30 13.95 0.39
CA LEU A 79 9.76 14.42 1.67
C LEU A 79 8.75 13.42 2.19
N GLN A 80 8.95 12.88 3.38
CA GLN A 80 7.93 12.02 3.99
C GLN A 80 6.74 12.88 4.40
N PHE A 81 5.55 12.51 3.96
CA PHE A 81 4.30 13.10 4.39
C PHE A 81 3.30 11.99 4.72
N ASP A 82 2.28 12.34 5.52
CA ASP A 82 1.20 11.42 5.87
C ASP A 82 -0.15 12.13 5.69
N VAL A 83 -1.20 11.34 5.54
CA VAL A 83 -2.58 11.81 5.46
C VAL A 83 -3.27 11.55 6.79
N SER A 84 -4.03 12.53 7.27
CA SER A 84 -4.76 12.39 8.53
C SER A 84 -5.74 11.23 8.48
N LYS A 85 -5.61 10.32 9.44
CA LYS A 85 -6.47 9.15 9.66
C LYS A 85 -7.51 9.38 10.75
N GLU A 86 -7.45 10.52 11.44
CA GLU A 86 -8.24 10.77 12.66
C GLU A 86 -9.73 10.66 12.41
N LYS A 87 -10.21 11.23 11.29
CA LYS A 87 -11.63 11.14 10.96
C LYS A 87 -12.06 9.73 10.55
N ALA A 88 -11.21 8.98 9.84
CA ALA A 88 -11.50 7.58 9.51
C ALA A 88 -11.58 6.68 10.76
N LYS A 89 -10.73 6.93 11.77
CA LYS A 89 -10.78 6.20 13.04
C LYS A 89 -12.09 6.40 13.81
N THR A 90 -12.81 7.51 13.61
CA THR A 90 -14.13 7.70 14.23
C THR A 90 -15.20 6.77 13.66
N LEU A 91 -14.94 6.11 12.52
CA LEU A 91 -15.77 5.05 11.97
C LEU A 91 -15.38 3.66 12.55
N GLY A 92 -14.46 3.59 13.52
CA GLY A 92 -13.96 2.33 14.06
C GLY A 92 -12.93 1.63 13.18
N ILE A 93 -12.39 2.31 12.16
CA ILE A 93 -11.44 1.72 11.21
C ILE A 93 -10.05 1.62 11.83
N ASN A 94 -9.55 0.39 11.87
CA ASN A 94 -8.18 0.07 12.23
C ASN A 94 -7.42 -0.26 10.95
N PHE A 95 -6.57 0.66 10.51
CA PHE A 95 -5.82 0.51 9.26
C PHE A 95 -4.90 -0.72 9.33
N THR A 96 -5.09 -1.63 8.39
CA THR A 96 -4.23 -2.79 8.17
C THR A 96 -2.85 -2.31 7.72
N SER A 97 -1.80 -2.96 8.22
CA SER A 97 -0.42 -2.56 7.91
C SER A 97 -0.09 -2.83 6.43
N LEU A 98 0.88 -2.07 5.90
CA LEU A 98 1.32 -2.25 4.52
C LEU A 98 1.95 -3.63 4.30
N GLU A 99 2.68 -4.15 5.28
CA GLU A 99 3.29 -5.48 5.23
C GLU A 99 2.23 -6.57 5.08
N VAL A 100 1.14 -6.50 5.85
CA VAL A 100 0.01 -7.44 5.75
C VAL A 100 -0.66 -7.30 4.39
N THR A 101 -0.96 -6.07 3.97
CA THR A 101 -1.59 -5.79 2.68
C THR A 101 -0.76 -6.34 1.51
N LEU A 102 0.55 -6.08 1.50
CA LEU A 102 1.48 -6.56 0.47
C LEU A 102 1.61 -8.07 0.47
N LYS A 103 1.73 -8.68 1.65
CA LYS A 103 1.81 -10.14 1.80
C LYS A 103 0.58 -10.81 1.22
N ASP A 104 -0.61 -10.40 1.65
CA ASP A 104 -1.88 -10.96 1.20
C ASP A 104 -2.08 -10.74 -0.30
N THR A 105 -1.68 -9.57 -0.82
CA THR A 105 -1.73 -9.27 -2.26
C THR A 105 -0.82 -10.20 -3.07
N ILE A 106 0.43 -10.39 -2.63
CA ILE A 106 1.39 -11.24 -3.33
C ILE A 106 0.94 -12.71 -3.30
N GLU A 107 0.49 -13.22 -2.15
CA GLU A 107 -0.03 -14.59 -2.05
C GLU A 107 -1.28 -14.79 -2.91
N ASN A 108 -2.22 -13.83 -2.93
CA ASN A 108 -3.39 -13.91 -3.80
C ASN A 108 -3.00 -13.92 -5.30
N LEU A 109 -2.02 -13.09 -5.69
CA LEU A 109 -1.52 -13.07 -7.06
C LEU A 109 -0.81 -14.37 -7.46
N LYS A 110 -0.12 -15.05 -6.53
CA LYS A 110 0.45 -16.39 -6.74
C LYS A 110 -0.65 -17.43 -6.93
N GLU A 111 -1.63 -17.45 -6.02
CA GLU A 111 -2.76 -18.38 -6.06
C GLU A 111 -3.54 -18.27 -7.38
N LYS A 112 -3.71 -17.05 -7.89
CA LYS A 112 -4.41 -16.78 -9.16
C LYS A 112 -3.51 -16.92 -10.41
N GLY A 113 -2.24 -17.30 -10.25
CA GLY A 113 -1.32 -17.53 -11.37
C GLY A 113 -0.79 -16.27 -12.07
N PHE A 114 -1.00 -15.08 -11.50
CA PHE A 114 -0.47 -13.82 -12.04
C PHE A 114 1.00 -13.59 -11.66
N LEU A 115 1.44 -14.17 -10.54
CA LEU A 115 2.84 -14.18 -10.10
C LEU A 115 3.37 -15.61 -10.07
N THR A 116 4.58 -15.77 -10.59
CA THR A 116 5.36 -17.01 -10.53
C THR A 116 6.65 -16.60 -9.85
N ILE A 117 6.84 -17.06 -8.61
CA ILE A 117 7.92 -16.70 -7.72
C ILE A 117 8.43 -17.95 -7.02
#